data_AF-A0A1Q4G4D9-F1
#
_entry.id   AF-A0A1Q4G4D9-F1
#
_cell.length_a   1.000
_cell.length_b   1.000
_cell.length_c   1.000
_cell.angle_alpha   90.00
_cell.angle_beta   90.00
_cell.angle_gamma   90.00
#
_symmetry.space_group_name_H-M   'P 1'
#
loop_
_entity.id
_entity.type
_entity.pdbx_description
1 polymer ?
#
loop_
_entity_poly.entity_id
_entity_poly.type
_entity_poly.pdbx_seq_one_letter_code
_entity_poly.pdbx_strand_id
1 'polypeptide(L)'
;MKKFFKFIKITFFSILAIIGLLFLYFFISNRIFIGNTNAENIAYLKLHKTEIKDRIVDSLFDNSFYNSDIFLLGEIHGYADNQKLDKELLFYLNKKLGVKYYIAEMDSTNANKLNSFLSKPLKDNALLKDVVSSIRKRIPQQSSLELYQKWVEIYDYNRHLADSAKITVIGIDKSFTADKSDVSRDSAMLLNLENYIKNHHIDGQKLYGLFGFFHVLQKGKDATNDPFATRLKSSGYKVSSFVSYTIASEMYLPKNPQFPTPADEKVDWVNADGPLMLVKGIQDLKELSRPNSISLFKLNAAHSPYATSQDLITVKSRLFGENIIPAETNHTTDFFQYVFLLRNSKALTKLD
;
A
#
# COMPACT_ATOMS: atom_id res chain seq x y z
N MET A 1 -49.37 33.30 -11.09
CA MET A 1 -47.92 33.57 -11.26
C MET A 1 -47.18 33.86 -9.95
N LYS A 2 -47.53 34.89 -9.15
CA LYS A 2 -46.81 35.23 -7.90
C LYS A 2 -46.75 34.10 -6.84
N LYS A 3 -47.86 33.37 -6.61
CA LYS A 3 -47.91 32.23 -5.67
C LYS A 3 -47.03 31.05 -6.13
N PHE A 4 -47.00 30.78 -7.43
CA PHE A 4 -46.17 29.74 -8.05
C PHE A 4 -44.67 30.08 -7.92
N PHE A 5 -44.28 31.33 -8.17
CA PHE A 5 -42.89 31.77 -7.99
C PHE A 5 -42.43 31.72 -6.52
N LYS A 6 -43.33 32.06 -5.58
CA LYS A 6 -43.07 31.92 -4.13
C LYS A 6 -42.87 30.44 -3.74
N PHE A 7 -43.67 29.53 -4.28
CA PHE A 7 -43.51 28.08 -4.06
C PHE A 7 -42.16 27.58 -4.59
N ILE A 8 -41.80 27.89 -5.84
CA ILE A 8 -40.49 27.52 -6.41
C ILE A 8 -39.35 28.05 -5.54
N LYS A 9 -39.42 29.32 -5.12
CA LYS A 9 -38.38 29.93 -4.27
C LYS A 9 -38.21 29.17 -2.95
N ILE A 10 -39.31 28.86 -2.25
CA ILE A 10 -39.27 28.10 -1.00
C ILE A 10 -38.70 26.71 -1.25
N THR A 11 -39.19 25.98 -2.26
CA THR A 11 -38.70 24.64 -2.60
C THR A 11 -37.20 24.66 -2.91
N PHE A 12 -36.73 25.65 -3.68
CA PHE A 12 -35.31 25.81 -3.98
C PHE A 12 -34.46 26.02 -2.71
N PHE A 13 -34.87 26.94 -1.81
CA PHE A 13 -34.16 27.16 -0.55
C PHE A 13 -34.22 25.94 0.38
N SER A 14 -35.34 25.20 0.41
CA SER A 14 -35.45 23.96 1.18
C SER A 14 -34.49 22.89 0.65
N ILE A 15 -34.38 22.73 -0.67
CA ILE A 15 -33.41 21.80 -1.28
C ILE A 15 -31.98 22.20 -0.95
N LEU A 16 -31.64 23.49 -1.08
CA LEU A 16 -30.32 23.99 -0.70
C LEU A 16 -30.01 23.76 0.79
N ALA A 17 -30.99 23.97 1.68
CA ALA A 17 -30.85 23.71 3.10
C ALA A 17 -30.59 22.23 3.39
N ILE A 18 -31.32 21.32 2.72
CA ILE A 18 -31.11 19.86 2.84
C ILE A 18 -29.71 19.48 2.36
N ILE A 19 -29.27 19.98 1.19
CA ILE A 19 -27.91 19.73 0.68
C ILE A 19 -26.86 20.25 1.68
N GLY A 20 -27.06 21.44 2.23
CA GLY A 20 -26.19 22.02 3.25
C GLY A 20 -26.12 21.17 4.52
N LEU A 21 -27.26 20.67 5.01
CA LEU A 21 -27.31 19.79 6.18
C LEU A 21 -26.62 18.45 5.92
N LEU A 22 -26.78 17.85 4.74
CA LEU A 22 -26.09 16.62 4.35
C LEU A 22 -24.58 16.83 4.27
N PHE A 23 -24.13 17.94 3.69
CA PHE A 23 -22.72 18.30 3.65
C PHE A 23 -22.14 18.51 5.04
N LEU A 24 -22.86 19.23 5.92
CA LEU A 24 -22.46 19.46 7.29
C LEU A 24 -22.38 18.15 8.09
N TYR A 25 -23.38 17.28 7.97
CA TYR A 25 -23.37 15.96 8.59
C TYR A 25 -22.18 15.13 8.11
N PHE A 26 -21.92 15.12 6.81
CA PHE A 26 -20.79 14.40 6.22
C PHE A 26 -19.45 14.91 6.77
N PHE A 27 -19.27 16.24 6.80
CA PHE A 27 -18.06 16.86 7.33
C PHE A 27 -17.85 16.55 8.82
N ILE A 28 -18.90 16.73 9.64
CA ILE A 28 -18.84 16.45 11.08
C ILE A 28 -18.57 14.96 11.33
N SER A 29 -19.26 14.06 10.63
CA SER A 29 -19.08 12.61 10.76
C SER A 29 -17.64 12.18 10.43
N ASN A 30 -17.05 12.75 9.37
CA ASN A 30 -15.65 12.47 9.01
C ASN A 30 -14.68 12.97 10.09
N ARG A 31 -14.90 14.18 10.63
CA ARG A 31 -14.05 14.75 11.69
C ARG A 31 -14.14 13.95 12.98
N ILE A 32 -15.35 13.54 13.38
CA ILE A 32 -15.57 12.67 14.54
C ILE A 32 -14.87 11.32 14.35
N PHE A 33 -14.99 10.72 13.16
CA PHE A 33 -14.38 9.42 12.88
C PHE A 33 -12.86 9.46 12.91
N ILE A 34 -12.25 10.45 12.26
CA ILE A 34 -10.78 10.60 12.23
C ILE A 34 -10.24 10.86 13.65
N GLY A 35 -10.97 11.64 14.44
CA GLY A 35 -10.55 12.06 15.77
C GLY A 35 -9.54 13.23 15.74
N ASN A 36 -9.16 13.67 16.93
CA ASN A 36 -8.07 14.62 17.13
C ASN A 36 -6.77 13.88 17.46
N THR A 37 -5.67 14.62 17.64
CA THR A 37 -4.43 14.04 18.13
C THR A 37 -4.59 13.49 19.55
N ASN A 38 -3.85 12.42 19.85
CA ASN A 38 -3.76 11.80 21.17
C ASN A 38 -2.35 12.01 21.75
N ALA A 39 -2.26 12.59 22.95
CA ALA A 39 -1.00 12.94 23.58
C ALA A 39 -0.08 11.73 23.86
N GLU A 40 -0.66 10.58 24.23
CA GLU A 40 0.07 9.33 24.48
C GLU A 40 0.66 8.78 23.18
N ASN A 41 -0.16 8.70 22.12
CA ASN A 41 0.29 8.29 20.78
C ASN A 41 1.41 9.21 20.28
N ILE A 42 1.23 10.53 20.41
CA ILE A 42 2.24 11.53 20.02
C ILE A 42 3.55 11.34 20.79
N ALA A 43 3.48 11.14 22.11
CA ALA A 43 4.66 10.94 22.95
C ALA A 43 5.45 9.69 22.52
N TYR A 44 4.75 8.57 22.29
CA TYR A 44 5.35 7.34 21.78
C TYR A 44 5.96 7.52 20.39
N LEU A 45 5.18 8.02 19.42
CA LEU A 45 5.63 8.15 18.02
C LEU A 45 6.80 9.11 17.86
N LYS A 46 6.93 10.16 18.69
CA LYS A 46 8.09 11.05 18.69
C LYS A 46 9.41 10.31 18.90
N LEU A 47 9.41 9.24 19.69
CA LEU A 47 10.58 8.40 19.98
C LEU A 47 10.78 7.29 18.93
N HIS A 48 9.72 6.93 18.19
CA HIS A 48 9.68 5.79 17.28
C HIS A 48 9.40 6.18 15.83
N LYS A 49 9.96 7.32 15.39
CA LYS A 49 9.84 7.81 14.03
C LYS A 49 11.18 8.18 13.40
N THR A 50 11.23 8.10 12.08
CA THR A 50 12.33 8.64 11.27
C THR A 50 11.79 9.17 9.95
N GLU A 51 12.46 10.16 9.37
CA GLU A 51 12.11 10.68 8.04
C GLU A 51 12.99 10.02 6.98
N ILE A 52 12.36 9.56 5.91
CA ILE A 52 13.01 8.97 4.75
C ILE A 52 13.25 10.09 3.74
N LYS A 53 14.53 10.45 3.56
CA LYS A 53 14.94 11.44 2.55
C LYS A 53 15.30 10.74 1.24
N ASP A 54 16.47 10.12 1.24
CA ASP A 54 17.05 9.46 0.06
C ASP A 54 17.16 7.95 0.20
N ARG A 55 17.16 7.43 1.44
CA ARG A 55 17.30 6.00 1.73
C ARG A 55 16.65 5.64 3.06
N ILE A 56 16.29 4.36 3.20
CA ILE A 56 15.89 3.78 4.47
C ILE A 56 17.09 3.73 5.43
N VAL A 57 16.86 4.11 6.69
CA VAL A 57 17.85 4.04 7.78
C VAL A 57 17.45 2.98 8.80
N ASP A 58 18.42 2.36 9.44
CA ASP A 58 18.21 1.18 10.31
C ASP A 58 17.71 1.51 11.72
N SER A 59 17.70 2.79 12.10
CA SER A 59 17.40 3.27 13.47
C SER A 59 16.11 2.76 14.11
N LEU A 60 15.10 2.36 13.33
CA LEU A 60 13.84 1.84 13.85
C LEU A 60 13.75 0.31 13.83
N PHE A 61 14.65 -0.38 13.15
CA PHE A 61 14.59 -1.83 13.00
C PHE A 61 15.39 -2.54 14.09
N ASP A 62 14.83 -3.60 14.64
CA ASP A 62 15.43 -4.41 15.70
C ASP A 62 15.58 -5.88 15.30
N ASN A 63 16.03 -6.72 16.23
CA ASN A 63 16.20 -8.15 15.99
C ASN A 63 14.89 -8.84 15.59
N SER A 64 13.73 -8.40 16.10
CA SER A 64 12.45 -8.97 15.69
C SER A 64 12.20 -8.75 14.20
N PHE A 65 12.49 -7.54 13.72
CA PHE A 65 12.42 -7.22 12.30
C PHE A 65 13.41 -8.07 11.49
N TYR A 66 14.69 -8.07 11.84
CA TYR A 66 15.73 -8.77 11.08
C TYR A 66 15.57 -10.31 11.06
N ASN A 67 14.88 -10.86 12.06
CA ASN A 67 14.54 -12.29 12.13
C ASN A 67 13.30 -12.67 11.31
N SER A 68 12.67 -11.74 10.58
CA SER A 68 11.55 -12.06 9.69
C SER A 68 12.01 -12.80 8.44
N ASP A 69 11.21 -13.75 7.99
CA ASP A 69 11.42 -14.50 6.75
C ASP A 69 10.90 -13.68 5.55
N ILE A 70 9.79 -12.98 5.74
CA ILE A 70 9.11 -12.24 4.67
C ILE A 70 8.80 -10.81 5.14
N PHE A 71 9.14 -9.84 4.28
CA PHE A 71 8.86 -8.42 4.46
C PHE A 71 7.81 -7.98 3.44
N LEU A 72 6.71 -7.36 3.89
CA LEU A 72 5.62 -6.97 3.02
C LEU A 72 5.34 -5.47 3.15
N LEU A 73 5.31 -4.76 2.03
CA LEU A 73 4.87 -3.36 1.96
C LEU A 73 3.48 -3.28 1.35
N GLY A 74 2.52 -2.73 2.11
CA GLY A 74 1.15 -2.49 1.68
C GLY A 74 0.93 -1.06 1.21
N GLU A 75 0.25 -0.90 0.09
CA GLU A 75 -0.12 0.42 -0.45
C GLU A 75 -1.60 0.56 -0.83
N ILE A 76 -2.08 1.79 -0.77
CA ILE A 76 -3.16 2.23 -1.65
C ILE A 76 -2.49 2.59 -2.98
N HIS A 77 -2.91 2.01 -4.10
CA HIS A 77 -2.29 2.25 -5.40
C HIS A 77 -2.48 3.68 -5.89
N GLY A 78 -1.65 4.10 -6.85
CA GLY A 78 -1.82 5.37 -7.57
C GLY A 78 -0.91 6.52 -7.13
N TYR A 79 -0.07 6.32 -6.09
CA TYR A 79 0.82 7.35 -5.57
C TYR A 79 2.28 7.10 -5.97
N ALA A 80 2.95 8.11 -6.50
CA ALA A 80 4.34 8.03 -6.98
C ALA A 80 5.34 7.62 -5.89
N ASP A 81 5.20 8.17 -4.69
CA ASP A 81 6.14 7.90 -3.61
C ASP A 81 6.11 6.44 -3.13
N ASN A 82 5.05 5.67 -3.43
CA ASN A 82 5.05 4.24 -3.14
C ASN A 82 6.06 3.47 -4.01
N GLN A 83 6.24 3.86 -5.29
CA GLN A 83 7.25 3.24 -6.16
C GLN A 83 8.67 3.58 -5.68
N LYS A 84 8.88 4.83 -5.22
CA LYS A 84 10.12 5.24 -4.57
C LYS A 84 10.38 4.42 -3.31
N LEU A 85 9.38 4.32 -2.44
CA LEU A 85 9.47 3.62 -1.17
C LEU A 85 9.79 2.13 -1.36
N ASP A 86 9.09 1.47 -2.29
CA ASP A 86 9.29 0.06 -2.62
C ASP A 86 10.73 -0.23 -3.05
N LYS A 87 11.26 0.60 -3.96
CA LYS A 87 12.66 0.52 -4.42
C LYS A 87 13.64 0.69 -3.27
N GLU A 88 13.47 1.73 -2.45
CA GLU A 88 14.39 2.03 -1.35
C GLU A 88 14.37 0.94 -0.28
N LEU A 89 13.20 0.34 0.01
CA LEU A 89 13.09 -0.77 0.95
C LEU A 89 13.75 -2.05 0.40
N LEU A 90 13.56 -2.36 -0.89
CA LEU A 90 14.26 -3.46 -1.56
C LEU A 90 15.78 -3.28 -1.53
N PHE A 91 16.28 -2.09 -1.88
CA PHE A 91 17.72 -1.81 -1.84
C PHE A 91 18.29 -1.90 -0.43
N TYR A 92 17.57 -1.39 0.57
CA TYR A 92 17.95 -1.51 1.97
C TYR A 92 18.02 -2.98 2.42
N LEU A 93 16.98 -3.77 2.16
CA LEU A 93 16.89 -5.17 2.53
C LEU A 93 17.93 -6.04 1.81
N ASN A 94 18.21 -5.75 0.53
CA ASN A 94 19.29 -6.41 -0.20
C ASN A 94 20.66 -6.13 0.42
N LYS A 95 20.97 -4.87 0.72
CA LYS A 95 22.25 -4.47 1.33
C LYS A 95 22.42 -4.98 2.76
N LYS A 96 21.36 -4.92 3.57
CA LYS A 96 21.42 -5.22 5.00
C LYS A 96 21.29 -6.71 5.30
N LEU A 97 20.41 -7.41 4.56
CA LEU A 97 20.01 -8.79 4.86
C LEU A 97 20.22 -9.77 3.70
N GLY A 98 20.75 -9.32 2.57
CA GLY A 98 20.93 -10.18 1.39
C GLY A 98 19.61 -10.59 0.73
N VAL A 99 18.50 -9.87 0.98
CA VAL A 99 17.22 -10.13 0.32
C VAL A 99 17.39 -9.95 -1.18
N LYS A 100 17.18 -11.03 -1.93
CA LYS A 100 17.30 -11.06 -3.39
C LYS A 100 16.06 -11.58 -4.10
N TYR A 101 15.07 -12.08 -3.36
CA TYR A 101 13.81 -12.54 -3.93
C TYR A 101 12.74 -11.48 -3.69
N TYR A 102 12.29 -10.85 -4.79
CA TYR A 102 11.19 -9.91 -4.80
C TYR A 102 9.90 -10.65 -5.17
N ILE A 103 9.00 -10.86 -4.21
CA ILE A 103 7.67 -11.43 -4.46
C ILE A 103 6.72 -10.33 -4.93
N ALA A 104 6.04 -10.56 -6.04
CA ALA A 104 5.33 -9.53 -6.75
C ALA A 104 3.84 -9.85 -6.90
N GLU A 105 3.00 -8.82 -6.73
CA GLU A 105 1.57 -8.83 -7.10
C GLU A 105 1.39 -8.83 -8.64
N MET A 106 1.99 -9.81 -9.29
CA MET A 106 1.89 -10.09 -10.72
C MET A 106 1.95 -11.60 -10.96
N ASP A 107 1.46 -12.05 -12.11
CA ASP A 107 1.56 -13.45 -12.48
C ASP A 107 2.99 -13.88 -12.85
N SER A 108 3.24 -15.19 -12.82
CA SER A 108 4.56 -15.76 -13.14
C SER A 108 5.02 -15.45 -14.56
N THR A 109 4.10 -15.28 -15.51
CA THR A 109 4.43 -14.95 -16.91
C THR A 109 5.09 -13.57 -17.01
N ASN A 110 4.50 -12.55 -16.38
CA ASN A 110 5.06 -11.20 -16.39
C ASN A 110 6.32 -11.09 -15.53
N ALA A 111 6.39 -11.83 -14.41
CA ALA A 111 7.61 -11.92 -13.62
C ALA A 111 8.78 -12.53 -14.43
N ASN A 112 8.53 -13.56 -15.24
CA ASN A 112 9.56 -14.16 -16.10
C ASN A 112 10.07 -13.18 -17.17
N LYS A 113 9.18 -12.41 -17.78
CA LYS A 113 9.57 -11.32 -18.70
C LYS A 113 10.43 -10.27 -17.99
N LEU A 114 10.07 -9.90 -16.78
CA LEU A 114 10.82 -8.94 -15.99
C LEU A 114 12.20 -9.46 -15.58
N ASN A 115 12.32 -10.74 -15.20
CA ASN A 115 13.62 -11.38 -14.97
C ASN A 115 14.48 -11.45 -16.24
N SER A 116 13.87 -11.67 -17.41
CA SER A 116 14.57 -11.56 -18.69
C SER A 116 15.11 -10.15 -18.92
N PHE A 117 14.30 -9.11 -18.65
CA PHE A 117 14.77 -7.73 -18.70
C PHE A 117 15.96 -7.48 -17.75
N LEU A 118 15.87 -7.94 -16.49
CA LEU A 118 16.93 -7.77 -15.48
C LEU A 118 18.24 -8.51 -15.79
N SER A 119 18.20 -9.57 -16.61
CA SER A 119 19.36 -10.41 -16.93
C SER A 119 20.06 -10.02 -18.23
N LYS A 120 19.39 -9.32 -19.15
CA LYS A 120 19.96 -8.93 -20.44
C LYS A 120 21.18 -8.00 -20.27
N PRO A 121 22.21 -8.10 -21.13
CA PRO A 121 23.39 -7.23 -21.07
C PRO A 121 23.07 -5.76 -21.41
N LEU A 122 21.98 -5.52 -22.15
CA LEU A 122 21.46 -4.19 -22.48
C LEU A 122 19.99 -4.11 -22.08
N LYS A 123 19.53 -2.92 -21.67
CA LYS A 123 18.12 -2.68 -21.30
C LYS A 123 17.21 -2.90 -22.50
N ASP A 124 16.24 -3.79 -22.36
CA ASP A 124 15.16 -4.00 -23.32
C ASP A 124 13.93 -3.18 -22.94
N ASN A 125 13.91 -1.92 -23.38
CA ASN A 125 12.86 -0.97 -23.04
C ASN A 125 11.47 -1.42 -23.54
N ALA A 126 11.42 -2.13 -24.67
CA ALA A 126 10.15 -2.63 -25.22
C ALA A 126 9.57 -3.74 -24.34
N LEU A 127 10.42 -4.68 -23.89
CA LEU A 127 10.02 -5.74 -22.96
C LEU A 127 9.56 -5.17 -21.62
N LEU A 128 10.29 -4.20 -21.05
CA LEU A 128 9.87 -3.58 -19.80
C LEU A 128 8.54 -2.83 -19.97
N LYS A 129 8.37 -2.08 -21.07
CA LYS A 129 7.11 -1.40 -21.37
C LYS A 129 5.93 -2.38 -21.50
N ASP A 130 6.14 -3.56 -22.10
CA ASP A 130 5.13 -4.62 -22.19
C ASP A 130 4.72 -5.16 -20.79
N VAL A 131 5.70 -5.39 -19.90
CA VAL A 131 5.44 -5.81 -18.52
C VAL A 131 4.64 -4.76 -17.76
N VAL A 132 5.08 -3.49 -17.78
CA VAL A 132 4.39 -2.39 -17.08
C VAL A 132 2.97 -2.20 -17.63
N SER A 133 2.80 -2.27 -18.96
CA SER A 133 1.48 -2.17 -19.60
C SER A 133 0.55 -3.33 -19.22
N SER A 134 1.10 -4.54 -19.06
CA SER A 134 0.32 -5.73 -18.68
C SER A 134 -0.27 -5.63 -17.28
N ILE A 135 0.40 -4.94 -16.36
CA ILE A 135 -0.10 -4.69 -14.99
C ILE A 135 -1.42 -3.92 -14.99
N ARG A 136 -1.67 -3.08 -16.01
CA ARG A 136 -2.93 -2.34 -16.16
C ARG A 136 -4.17 -3.25 -16.15
N LYS A 137 -4.04 -4.51 -16.57
CA LYS A 137 -5.16 -5.47 -16.58
C LYS A 137 -5.67 -5.82 -15.19
N ARG A 138 -4.80 -5.79 -14.18
CA ARG A 138 -5.11 -6.16 -12.79
C ARG A 138 -5.14 -4.95 -11.88
N ILE A 139 -4.15 -4.07 -12.00
CA ILE A 139 -3.96 -2.90 -11.15
C ILE A 139 -3.75 -1.67 -12.05
N PRO A 140 -4.82 -1.14 -12.68
CA PRO A 140 -4.74 -0.01 -13.60
C PRO A 140 -3.93 1.18 -13.07
N GLN A 141 -4.12 1.49 -11.78
CA GLN A 141 -3.49 2.59 -11.06
C GLN A 141 -1.97 2.47 -10.97
N GLN A 142 -1.40 1.28 -11.16
CA GLN A 142 0.04 1.04 -10.97
C GLN A 142 0.83 1.08 -12.29
N SER A 143 0.16 0.85 -13.43
CA SER A 143 0.77 0.89 -14.77
C SER A 143 1.18 2.32 -15.16
N SER A 144 2.42 2.68 -14.84
CA SER A 144 2.89 4.07 -14.80
C SER A 144 4.34 4.25 -15.24
N LEU A 145 4.73 5.50 -15.49
CA LEU A 145 6.12 5.87 -15.76
C LEU A 145 7.03 5.60 -14.56
N GLU A 146 6.55 5.84 -13.33
CA GLU A 146 7.34 5.64 -12.11
C GLU A 146 7.56 4.15 -11.85
N LEU A 147 6.60 3.28 -12.16
CA LEU A 147 6.81 1.83 -12.12
C LEU A 147 7.85 1.39 -13.16
N TYR A 148 7.82 1.96 -14.37
CA TYR A 148 8.84 1.72 -15.38
C TYR A 148 10.23 2.17 -14.89
N GLN A 149 10.34 3.39 -14.39
CA GLN A 149 11.59 3.96 -13.88
C GLN A 149 12.15 3.17 -12.71
N LYS A 150 11.30 2.73 -11.78
CA LYS A 150 11.70 1.83 -10.68
C LYS A 150 12.43 0.60 -11.20
N TRP A 151 11.89 -0.09 -12.21
CA TRP A 151 12.52 -1.29 -12.75
C TRP A 151 13.78 -0.99 -13.57
N VAL A 152 13.86 0.17 -14.23
CA VAL A 152 15.11 0.67 -14.84
C VAL A 152 16.20 0.84 -13.78
N GLU A 153 15.88 1.44 -12.64
CA GLU A 153 16.83 1.63 -11.54
C GLU A 153 17.22 0.30 -10.87
N ILE A 154 16.27 -0.63 -10.70
CA ILE A 154 16.57 -1.98 -10.18
C ILE A 154 17.46 -2.75 -11.15
N TYR A 155 17.28 -2.60 -12.46
CA TYR A 155 18.20 -3.15 -13.46
C TYR A 155 19.62 -2.62 -13.23
N ASP A 156 19.76 -1.29 -13.12
CA ASP A 156 21.08 -0.66 -12.93
C ASP A 156 21.72 -1.09 -11.63
N TYR A 157 20.95 -1.21 -10.56
CA TYR A 157 21.41 -1.77 -9.30
C TYR A 157 21.89 -3.22 -9.46
N ASN A 158 21.09 -4.08 -10.09
CA ASN A 158 21.44 -5.49 -10.33
C ASN A 158 22.72 -5.69 -11.14
N ARG A 159 23.05 -4.76 -12.06
CA ARG A 159 24.29 -4.82 -12.85
C ARG A 159 25.56 -4.66 -12.01
N HIS A 160 25.46 -4.03 -10.85
CA HIS A 160 26.58 -3.81 -9.92
C HIS A 160 26.66 -4.87 -8.81
N LEU A 161 25.72 -5.82 -8.76
CA LEU A 161 25.72 -6.90 -7.79
C LEU A 161 26.50 -8.11 -8.30
N ALA A 162 27.13 -8.83 -7.37
CA ALA A 162 27.59 -10.19 -7.62
C ALA A 162 26.41 -11.08 -8.01
N ASP A 163 26.64 -12.10 -8.83
CA ASP A 163 25.59 -12.98 -9.35
C ASP A 163 24.74 -13.62 -8.24
N SER A 164 25.36 -13.94 -7.10
CA SER A 164 24.68 -14.53 -5.93
C SER A 164 23.72 -13.58 -5.21
N ALA A 165 23.82 -12.27 -5.44
CA ALA A 165 23.05 -11.22 -4.78
C ALA A 165 22.02 -10.54 -5.70
N LYS A 166 22.03 -10.85 -7.00
CA LYS A 166 21.12 -10.26 -7.99
C LYS A 166 19.66 -10.52 -7.63
N ILE A 167 18.86 -9.45 -7.72
CA ILE A 167 17.44 -9.49 -7.45
C ILE A 167 16.74 -10.32 -8.52
N THR A 168 15.92 -11.27 -8.08
CA THR A 168 15.05 -12.13 -8.88
C THR A 168 13.60 -11.87 -8.48
N VAL A 169 12.73 -11.70 -9.47
CA VAL A 169 11.31 -11.44 -9.28
C VAL A 169 10.52 -12.76 -9.32
N ILE A 170 9.60 -12.92 -8.37
CA ILE A 170 8.71 -14.07 -8.27
C ILE A 170 7.27 -13.56 -8.42
N GLY A 171 6.61 -13.90 -9.52
CA GLY A 171 5.20 -13.58 -9.73
C GLY A 171 4.33 -14.61 -9.02
N ILE A 172 3.63 -14.18 -7.97
CA ILE A 172 2.81 -15.07 -7.14
C ILE A 172 1.31 -14.87 -7.35
N ASP A 173 0.89 -13.84 -8.08
CA ASP A 173 -0.54 -13.59 -8.31
C ASP A 173 -1.15 -14.59 -9.32
N LYS A 174 -2.49 -14.61 -9.37
CA LYS A 174 -3.25 -15.35 -10.37
C LYS A 174 -2.96 -14.82 -11.78
N SER A 175 -3.07 -15.70 -12.77
CA SER A 175 -2.90 -15.35 -14.19
C SER A 175 -3.73 -14.12 -14.57
N PHE A 176 -3.13 -13.21 -15.33
CA PHE A 176 -3.83 -12.03 -15.85
C PHE A 176 -4.74 -12.36 -17.04
N THR A 177 -4.68 -13.56 -17.61
CA THR A 177 -5.37 -13.91 -18.86
C THR A 177 -6.15 -15.21 -18.86
N ALA A 178 -5.86 -16.14 -17.95
CA ALA A 178 -6.36 -17.52 -18.05
C ALA A 178 -6.87 -18.12 -16.74
N ASP A 179 -7.05 -17.32 -15.70
CA ASP A 179 -7.51 -17.85 -14.42
C ASP A 179 -9.02 -18.12 -14.40
N LYS A 180 -9.37 -19.40 -14.19
CA LYS A 180 -10.74 -19.89 -13.98
C LYS A 180 -10.91 -20.57 -12.62
N SER A 181 -9.94 -20.41 -11.73
CA SER A 181 -9.93 -21.08 -10.43
C SER A 181 -10.83 -20.37 -9.41
N ASP A 182 -11.63 -21.14 -8.68
CA ASP A 182 -12.43 -20.67 -7.54
C ASP A 182 -11.58 -20.39 -6.28
N VAL A 183 -10.27 -20.69 -6.32
CA VAL A 183 -9.36 -20.38 -5.21
C VAL A 183 -9.28 -18.86 -5.02
N SER A 184 -9.36 -18.38 -3.77
CA SER A 184 -9.22 -16.95 -3.49
C SER A 184 -7.86 -16.42 -3.95
N ARG A 185 -7.76 -15.13 -4.26
CA ARG A 185 -6.50 -14.51 -4.74
C ARG A 185 -5.37 -14.68 -3.74
N ASP A 186 -5.62 -14.41 -2.45
CA ASP A 186 -4.63 -14.57 -1.39
C ASP A 186 -4.21 -16.03 -1.15
N SER A 187 -5.15 -16.98 -1.28
CA SER A 187 -4.82 -18.40 -1.25
C SER A 187 -3.93 -18.81 -2.43
N ALA A 188 -4.24 -18.32 -3.63
CA ALA A 188 -3.43 -18.58 -4.82
C ALA A 188 -2.01 -17.99 -4.67
N MET A 189 -1.88 -16.80 -4.09
CA MET A 189 -0.58 -16.18 -3.80
C MET A 189 0.28 -17.02 -2.86
N LEU A 190 -0.30 -17.56 -1.78
CA LEU A 190 0.41 -18.49 -0.89
C LEU A 190 0.84 -19.76 -1.63
N LEU A 191 -0.08 -20.42 -2.32
CA LEU A 191 0.20 -21.68 -3.03
C LEU A 191 1.29 -21.49 -4.09
N ASN A 192 1.23 -20.40 -4.86
CA ASN A 192 2.21 -20.09 -5.88
C ASN A 192 3.60 -19.82 -5.27
N LEU A 193 3.64 -19.10 -4.14
CA LEU A 193 4.89 -18.85 -3.42
C LEU A 193 5.50 -20.15 -2.88
N GLU A 194 4.74 -20.96 -2.15
CA GLU A 194 5.23 -22.22 -1.57
C GLU A 194 5.70 -23.20 -2.66
N ASN A 195 4.98 -23.27 -3.78
CA ASN A 195 5.39 -24.05 -4.94
C ASN A 195 6.71 -23.53 -5.53
N TYR A 196 6.88 -22.21 -5.65
CA TYR A 196 8.13 -21.63 -6.13
C TYR A 196 9.30 -21.94 -5.19
N ILE A 197 9.10 -21.75 -3.88
CA ILE A 197 10.14 -22.03 -2.86
C ILE A 197 10.63 -23.47 -2.98
N LYS A 198 9.68 -24.42 -3.01
CA LYS A 198 9.96 -25.85 -3.12
C LYS A 198 10.69 -26.22 -4.43
N ASN A 199 10.20 -25.73 -5.56
CA ASN A 199 10.73 -26.11 -6.88
C ASN A 199 12.10 -25.48 -7.19
N HIS A 200 12.42 -24.34 -6.55
CA HIS A 200 13.69 -23.64 -6.73
C HIS A 200 14.68 -23.86 -5.58
N HIS A 201 14.31 -24.64 -4.55
CA HIS A 201 15.14 -24.95 -3.39
C HIS A 201 15.67 -23.69 -2.67
N ILE A 202 14.79 -22.71 -2.49
CA ILE A 202 15.12 -21.44 -1.83
C ILE A 202 14.60 -21.36 -0.40
N ASP A 203 14.42 -22.52 0.25
CA ASP A 203 14.00 -22.63 1.65
C ASP A 203 14.90 -21.80 2.57
N GLY A 204 14.30 -21.10 3.53
CA GLY A 204 14.99 -20.22 4.48
C GLY A 204 15.54 -18.92 3.89
N GLN A 205 15.37 -18.66 2.59
CA GLN A 205 15.70 -17.36 2.00
C GLN A 205 14.72 -16.29 2.47
N LYS A 206 15.22 -15.07 2.67
CA LYS A 206 14.38 -13.92 3.00
C LYS A 206 13.76 -13.30 1.74
N LEU A 207 12.48 -12.95 1.80
CA LEU A 207 11.72 -12.40 0.66
C LEU A 207 11.13 -11.03 0.98
N TYR A 208 10.95 -10.20 -0.04
CA TYR A 208 10.31 -8.89 0.08
C TYR A 208 9.31 -8.62 -1.06
N GLY A 209 8.23 -7.87 -0.82
CA GLY A 209 7.35 -7.43 -1.90
C GLY A 209 6.41 -6.28 -1.56
N LEU A 210 5.98 -5.56 -2.60
CA LEU A 210 4.92 -4.54 -2.56
C LEU A 210 3.59 -5.14 -3.03
N PHE A 211 2.53 -4.89 -2.27
CA PHE A 211 1.17 -5.35 -2.53
C PHE A 211 0.13 -4.27 -2.21
N GLY A 212 -1.08 -4.44 -2.71
CA GLY A 212 -2.26 -3.71 -2.23
C GLY A 212 -2.44 -3.87 -0.71
N PHE A 213 -2.87 -2.79 -0.05
CA PHE A 213 -2.92 -2.62 1.40
C PHE A 213 -3.49 -3.83 2.15
N PHE A 214 -4.58 -4.42 1.66
CA PHE A 214 -5.24 -5.54 2.32
C PHE A 214 -4.35 -6.78 2.42
N HIS A 215 -3.60 -7.11 1.36
CA HIS A 215 -2.83 -8.35 1.25
C HIS A 215 -1.75 -8.48 2.33
N VAL A 216 -1.25 -7.35 2.87
CA VAL A 216 -0.18 -7.34 3.86
C VAL A 216 -0.67 -7.39 5.32
N LEU A 217 -1.99 -7.40 5.54
CA LEU A 217 -2.57 -7.43 6.87
C LEU A 217 -2.43 -8.84 7.48
N GLN A 218 -1.78 -8.90 8.64
CA GLN A 218 -1.45 -10.14 9.34
C GLN A 218 -2.62 -10.74 10.14
N LYS A 219 -3.80 -10.14 10.05
CA LYS A 219 -5.05 -10.67 10.57
C LYS A 219 -6.20 -10.30 9.61
N GLY A 220 -7.09 -11.25 9.36
CA GLY A 220 -8.31 -11.01 8.60
C GLY A 220 -9.37 -10.25 9.40
N LYS A 221 -10.39 -9.75 8.69
CA LYS A 221 -11.62 -9.20 9.29
C LYS A 221 -12.47 -10.31 9.90
N ASP A 222 -12.51 -11.47 9.24
CA ASP A 222 -13.16 -12.70 9.66
C ASP A 222 -12.44 -13.93 9.05
N ALA A 223 -12.81 -15.14 9.50
CA ALA A 223 -12.14 -16.40 9.11
C ALA A 223 -12.30 -16.79 7.63
N THR A 224 -13.16 -16.11 6.86
CA THR A 224 -13.44 -16.47 5.46
C THR A 224 -12.68 -15.62 4.46
N ASN A 225 -12.11 -14.48 4.89
CA ASN A 225 -11.42 -13.53 4.03
C ASN A 225 -10.03 -13.19 4.56
N ASP A 226 -9.23 -14.22 4.85
CA ASP A 226 -7.85 -14.03 5.33
C ASP A 226 -6.94 -13.47 4.23
N PRO A 227 -6.25 -12.35 4.48
CA PRO A 227 -5.23 -11.81 3.59
C PRO A 227 -3.98 -12.69 3.50
N PHE A 228 -3.17 -12.46 2.48
CA PHE A 228 -1.93 -13.19 2.20
C PHE A 228 -0.97 -13.22 3.39
N ALA A 229 -0.74 -12.09 4.06
CA ALA A 229 0.12 -12.06 5.24
C ALA A 229 -0.41 -12.88 6.43
N THR A 230 -1.73 -12.96 6.60
CA THR A 230 -2.35 -13.84 7.61
C THR A 230 -2.07 -15.30 7.26
N ARG A 231 -2.24 -15.67 5.98
CA ARG A 231 -1.98 -17.03 5.49
C ARG A 231 -0.52 -17.42 5.64
N LEU A 232 0.42 -16.52 5.35
CA LEU A 232 1.84 -16.74 5.58
C LEU A 232 2.16 -17.06 7.05
N LYS A 233 1.59 -16.31 7.99
CA LYS A 233 1.78 -16.58 9.42
C LYS A 233 1.20 -17.94 9.81
N SER A 234 0.03 -18.28 9.31
CA SER A 234 -0.59 -19.59 9.53
C SER A 234 0.23 -20.74 8.93
N SER A 235 0.96 -20.51 7.83
CA SER A 235 1.95 -21.43 7.25
C SER A 235 3.30 -21.45 7.99
N GLY A 236 3.46 -20.69 9.08
CA GLY A 236 4.66 -20.71 9.93
C GLY A 236 5.74 -19.69 9.57
N TYR A 237 5.53 -18.83 8.58
CA TYR A 237 6.49 -17.76 8.24
C TYR A 237 6.46 -16.63 9.27
N LYS A 238 7.64 -16.10 9.60
CA LYS A 238 7.77 -14.85 10.36
C LYS A 238 7.63 -13.67 9.41
N VAL A 239 6.57 -12.88 9.57
CA VAL A 239 6.23 -11.79 8.65
C VAL A 239 6.40 -10.44 9.35
N SER A 240 7.09 -9.50 8.68
CA SER A 240 7.07 -8.07 9.01
C SER A 240 6.24 -7.32 7.98
N SER A 241 5.18 -6.66 8.43
CA SER A 241 4.31 -5.87 7.55
C SER A 241 4.47 -4.38 7.78
N PHE A 242 4.65 -3.67 6.67
CA PHE A 242 4.58 -2.23 6.54
C PHE A 242 3.28 -1.87 5.82
N VAL A 243 2.65 -0.77 6.21
CA VAL A 243 1.58 -0.16 5.41
C VAL A 243 1.92 1.28 5.11
N SER A 244 1.29 1.84 4.07
CA SER A 244 1.48 3.22 3.67
C SER A 244 0.16 3.99 3.62
N TYR A 245 0.16 5.21 4.14
CA TYR A 245 -0.95 6.15 4.12
C TYR A 245 -0.53 7.49 3.51
N THR A 246 -1.48 8.19 2.92
CA THR A 246 -1.24 9.46 2.24
C THR A 246 -1.98 10.62 2.89
N ILE A 247 -1.36 11.81 2.91
CA ILE A 247 -2.00 13.07 3.30
C ILE A 247 -1.60 14.17 2.33
N ALA A 248 -2.59 14.96 1.89
CA ALA A 248 -2.39 16.04 0.93
C ALA A 248 -1.66 15.61 -0.35
N SER A 249 -1.91 14.37 -0.79
CA SER A 249 -1.30 13.73 -1.94
C SER A 249 -2.32 13.58 -3.08
N GLU A 250 -1.80 13.40 -4.30
CA GLU A 250 -2.58 13.15 -5.50
C GLU A 250 -2.44 11.67 -5.89
N MET A 251 -3.54 11.03 -6.24
CA MET A 251 -3.61 9.63 -6.68
C MET A 251 -3.91 9.59 -8.18
N TYR A 252 -3.23 8.70 -8.89
CA TYR A 252 -3.58 8.35 -10.27
C TYR A 252 -4.81 7.46 -10.28
N LEU A 253 -5.88 7.96 -10.90
CA LEU A 253 -7.11 7.23 -11.14
C LEU A 253 -7.31 7.15 -12.65
N PRO A 254 -6.91 6.06 -13.32
CA PRO A 254 -7.15 5.92 -14.75
C PRO A 254 -8.65 5.80 -15.03
N LYS A 255 -9.06 6.27 -16.21
CA LYS A 255 -10.44 6.16 -16.68
C LYS A 255 -10.91 4.72 -16.62
N ASN A 256 -12.02 4.52 -15.91
CA ASN A 256 -12.66 3.23 -15.80
C ASN A 256 -14.19 3.43 -15.78
N PRO A 257 -14.98 2.40 -16.11
CA PRO A 257 -16.44 2.51 -16.14
C PRO A 257 -17.09 2.68 -14.76
N GLN A 258 -16.37 2.38 -13.68
CA GLN A 258 -16.90 2.28 -12.32
C GLN A 258 -16.91 3.63 -11.59
N PHE A 259 -15.95 4.52 -11.89
CA PHE A 259 -15.76 5.77 -11.16
C PHE A 259 -15.66 6.99 -12.08
N PRO A 260 -16.32 8.11 -11.74
CA PRO A 260 -16.13 9.37 -12.45
C PRO A 260 -14.67 9.81 -12.28
N THR A 261 -13.95 9.86 -13.39
CA THR A 261 -12.52 10.15 -13.42
C THR A 261 -12.29 11.52 -14.05
N PRO A 262 -11.54 12.44 -13.40
CA PRO A 262 -11.17 13.72 -13.99
C PRO A 262 -10.42 13.60 -15.31
N ALA A 263 -10.41 14.68 -16.11
CA ALA A 263 -9.78 14.66 -17.44
C ALA A 263 -8.27 14.37 -17.41
N ASP A 264 -7.59 14.82 -16.35
CA ASP A 264 -6.17 14.60 -16.09
C ASP A 264 -5.88 13.31 -15.31
N GLU A 265 -6.90 12.50 -14.99
CA GLU A 265 -6.80 11.22 -14.28
C GLU A 265 -6.16 11.35 -12.88
N LYS A 266 -6.26 12.52 -12.24
CA LYS A 266 -5.67 12.79 -10.92
C LYS A 266 -6.74 13.16 -9.90
N VAL A 267 -6.56 12.68 -8.67
CA VAL A 267 -7.53 12.89 -7.59
C VAL A 267 -6.88 13.03 -6.20
N ASP A 268 -7.49 13.79 -5.30
CA ASP A 268 -6.96 14.04 -3.93
C ASP A 268 -7.94 13.63 -2.80
N TRP A 269 -9.10 13.06 -3.13
CA TRP A 269 -10.17 12.73 -2.19
C TRP A 269 -9.93 11.41 -1.41
N VAL A 270 -8.84 10.70 -1.73
CA VAL A 270 -8.48 9.36 -1.19
C VAL A 270 -7.19 9.40 -0.37
N ASN A 271 -6.98 10.51 0.33
CA ASN A 271 -6.00 10.59 1.41
C ASN A 271 -6.59 9.97 2.69
N ALA A 272 -5.75 9.57 3.63
CA ALA A 272 -6.16 8.95 4.89
C ALA A 272 -6.94 9.91 5.83
N ASP A 273 -6.85 11.22 5.59
CA ASP A 273 -7.68 12.26 6.19
C ASP A 273 -8.63 12.94 5.19
N GLY A 274 -8.80 12.33 4.01
CA GLY A 274 -9.61 12.81 2.90
C GLY A 274 -11.10 12.52 3.08
N PRO A 275 -11.97 13.05 2.21
CA PRO A 275 -13.41 12.86 2.37
C PRO A 275 -13.86 11.41 2.15
N LEU A 276 -13.16 10.61 1.32
CA LEU A 276 -13.60 9.26 0.94
C LEU A 276 -12.77 8.11 1.50
N MET A 277 -11.62 8.41 2.07
CA MET A 277 -10.86 7.45 2.85
C MET A 277 -10.52 8.08 4.19
N LEU A 278 -10.85 7.39 5.26
CA LEU A 278 -10.69 7.89 6.61
C LEU A 278 -9.95 6.84 7.42
N VAL A 279 -8.88 7.24 8.07
CA VAL A 279 -8.10 6.40 8.97
C VAL A 279 -8.17 7.02 10.36
N LYS A 280 -8.71 6.27 11.32
CA LYS A 280 -8.80 6.72 12.71
C LYS A 280 -7.38 6.94 13.28
N GLY A 281 -7.14 8.04 13.99
CA GLY A 281 -5.84 8.35 14.59
C GLY A 281 -4.76 8.84 13.62
N ILE A 282 -5.09 9.06 12.34
CA ILE A 282 -4.13 9.55 11.33
C ILE A 282 -3.55 10.94 11.65
N GLN A 283 -4.26 11.74 12.46
CA GLN A 283 -3.79 13.08 12.86
C GLN A 283 -2.49 13.02 13.66
N ASP A 284 -2.23 11.94 14.40
CA ASP A 284 -0.99 11.79 15.16
C ASP A 284 0.24 11.73 14.24
N LEU A 285 0.10 11.02 13.13
CA LEU A 285 1.17 10.88 12.13
C LEU A 285 1.31 12.19 11.34
N LYS A 286 0.19 12.86 11.05
CA LYS A 286 0.17 14.17 10.39
C LYS A 286 0.91 15.24 11.19
N GLU A 287 0.66 15.30 12.49
CA GLU A 287 1.29 16.25 13.43
C GLU A 287 2.81 16.06 13.49
N LEU A 288 3.29 14.81 13.38
CA LEU A 288 4.71 14.46 13.55
C LEU A 288 5.53 14.37 12.26
N SER A 289 4.89 14.65 11.12
CA SER A 289 5.49 14.58 9.78
C SER A 289 5.51 15.96 9.13
N ARG A 290 6.37 16.13 8.11
CA ARG A 290 6.48 17.39 7.37
C ARG A 290 5.82 17.29 6.00
N PRO A 291 5.30 18.39 5.43
CA PRO A 291 4.95 18.43 4.02
C PRO A 291 6.11 17.98 3.13
N ASN A 292 5.80 17.39 1.96
CA ASN A 292 6.79 16.88 1.00
C ASN A 292 7.81 15.90 1.62
N SER A 293 7.33 14.95 2.44
CA SER A 293 8.19 13.98 3.10
C SER A 293 7.55 12.59 3.18
N ILE A 294 8.40 11.57 3.31
CA ILE A 294 8.00 10.22 3.68
C ILE A 294 8.50 9.99 5.11
N SER A 295 7.59 9.71 6.05
CA SER A 295 7.94 9.43 7.45
C SER A 295 7.64 7.98 7.78
N LEU A 296 8.59 7.27 8.40
CA LEU A 296 8.40 5.92 8.92
C LEU A 296 8.14 5.98 10.43
N PHE A 297 7.12 5.26 10.87
CA PHE A 297 6.75 5.08 12.26
C PHE A 297 6.77 3.59 12.62
N LYS A 298 7.35 3.25 13.77
CA LYS A 298 7.31 1.90 14.32
C LYS A 298 6.23 1.81 15.39
N LEU A 299 5.35 0.82 15.26
CA LEU A 299 4.17 0.69 16.12
C LEU A 299 4.30 -0.43 17.17
N ASN A 300 5.31 -1.29 17.09
CA ASN A 300 5.41 -2.47 17.95
C ASN A 300 6.62 -2.44 18.90
N ALA A 301 7.15 -1.27 19.24
CA ALA A 301 8.14 -1.16 20.31
C ALA A 301 7.48 -1.37 21.70
N ALA A 302 8.30 -1.55 22.73
CA ALA A 302 7.81 -1.71 24.10
C ALA A 302 6.93 -0.53 24.51
N HIS A 303 5.88 -0.80 25.28
CA HIS A 303 4.90 0.19 25.75
C HIS A 303 4.19 0.96 24.63
N SER A 304 4.04 0.35 23.46
CA SER A 304 3.28 0.97 22.37
C SER A 304 1.79 1.07 22.69
N PRO A 305 1.16 2.25 22.52
CA PRO A 305 -0.29 2.38 22.64
C PRO A 305 -1.05 1.62 21.55
N TYR A 306 -0.37 1.27 20.44
CA TYR A 306 -0.94 0.49 19.34
C TYR A 306 -1.06 -1.01 19.66
N ALA A 307 -0.52 -1.46 20.79
CA ALA A 307 -0.72 -2.80 21.32
C ALA A 307 -2.09 -2.97 22.01
N THR A 308 -2.81 -1.87 22.29
CA THR A 308 -4.14 -1.88 22.91
C THR A 308 -5.15 -1.01 22.16
N SER A 309 -4.71 -0.20 21.19
CA SER A 309 -5.56 0.64 20.34
C SER A 309 -5.87 -0.01 18.99
N GLN A 310 -6.93 0.46 18.35
CA GLN A 310 -7.29 0.17 16.95
C GLN A 310 -7.07 1.37 16.02
N ASP A 311 -6.39 2.42 16.51
CA ASP A 311 -6.00 3.56 15.69
C ASP A 311 -5.07 3.09 14.57
N LEU A 312 -5.20 3.71 13.39
CA LEU A 312 -4.55 3.37 12.13
C LEU A 312 -5.13 2.14 11.43
N ILE A 313 -5.50 1.05 12.12
CA ILE A 313 -6.12 -0.10 11.43
C ILE A 313 -7.63 0.09 11.17
N THR A 314 -8.30 0.96 11.93
CA THR A 314 -9.72 1.27 11.68
C THR A 314 -9.85 2.23 10.50
N VAL A 315 -10.31 1.70 9.37
CA VAL A 315 -10.41 2.41 8.08
C VAL A 315 -11.86 2.44 7.60
N LYS A 316 -12.33 3.61 7.22
CA LYS A 316 -13.58 3.78 6.47
C LYS A 316 -13.27 4.19 5.05
N SER A 317 -13.62 3.35 4.09
CA SER A 317 -13.52 3.64 2.67
C SER A 317 -14.91 3.75 2.05
N ARG A 318 -15.11 4.82 1.29
CA ARG A 318 -16.38 5.10 0.58
C ARG A 318 -16.26 4.90 -0.93
N LEU A 319 -15.08 4.52 -1.41
CA LEU A 319 -14.76 4.45 -2.83
C LEU A 319 -13.98 3.18 -3.20
N PHE A 320 -12.90 2.89 -2.48
CA PHE A 320 -11.98 1.80 -2.81
C PHE A 320 -11.89 0.76 -1.69
N GLY A 321 -12.19 -0.49 -2.00
CA GLY A 321 -12.13 -1.57 -1.03
C GLY A 321 -13.21 -1.47 0.05
N GLU A 322 -13.07 -2.32 1.08
CA GLU A 322 -14.02 -2.39 2.19
C GLU A 322 -13.59 -1.54 3.39
N ASN A 323 -14.56 -1.24 4.26
CA ASN A 323 -14.24 -0.77 5.60
C ASN A 323 -13.48 -1.85 6.37
N ILE A 324 -12.46 -1.43 7.09
CA ILE A 324 -11.70 -2.26 8.02
C ILE A 324 -12.10 -1.84 9.43
N ILE A 325 -12.84 -2.72 10.09
CA ILE A 325 -13.24 -2.56 11.50
C ILE A 325 -12.79 -3.85 12.20
N PRO A 326 -11.68 -3.81 12.95
CA PRO A 326 -11.20 -4.97 13.68
C PRO A 326 -12.21 -5.43 14.74
N ALA A 327 -12.23 -6.74 15.04
CA ALA A 327 -12.89 -7.24 16.24
C ALA A 327 -12.33 -6.56 17.51
N GLU A 328 -13.15 -6.38 18.55
CA GLU A 328 -12.79 -5.64 19.76
C GLU A 328 -11.54 -6.16 20.48
N THR A 329 -11.26 -7.46 20.35
CA THR A 329 -10.08 -8.13 20.93
C THR A 329 -8.79 -7.94 20.13
N ASN A 330 -8.86 -7.31 18.95
CA ASN A 330 -7.71 -7.10 18.08
C ASN A 330 -7.22 -5.66 18.17
N HIS A 331 -5.90 -5.50 18.03
CA HIS A 331 -5.21 -4.22 18.10
C HIS A 331 -4.36 -3.99 16.85
N THR A 332 -3.96 -2.75 16.59
CA THR A 332 -3.25 -2.36 15.37
C THR A 332 -2.01 -3.21 15.10
N THR A 333 -1.22 -3.51 16.14
CA THR A 333 0.01 -4.30 16.01
C THR A 333 -0.21 -5.76 15.64
N ASP A 334 -1.44 -6.28 15.73
CA ASP A 334 -1.80 -7.61 15.24
C ASP A 334 -1.80 -7.68 13.71
N PHE A 335 -1.99 -6.54 13.04
CA PHE A 335 -2.15 -6.44 11.60
C PHE A 335 -0.87 -6.01 10.88
N PHE A 336 -0.14 -5.03 11.44
CA PHE A 336 1.12 -4.55 10.89
C PHE A 336 1.98 -3.86 11.96
N GLN A 337 3.29 -3.79 11.72
CA GLN A 337 4.26 -3.30 12.71
C GLN A 337 4.79 -1.90 12.37
N TYR A 338 4.69 -1.49 11.10
CA TYR A 338 5.27 -0.24 10.61
C TYR A 338 4.29 0.51 9.72
N VAL A 339 4.35 1.84 9.78
CA VAL A 339 3.57 2.73 8.93
C VAL A 339 4.47 3.76 8.26
N PHE A 340 4.36 3.86 6.95
CA PHE A 340 4.84 5.00 6.18
C PHE A 340 3.72 6.02 6.00
N LEU A 341 4.01 7.29 6.26
CA LEU A 341 3.14 8.40 5.90
C LEU A 341 3.79 9.18 4.76
N LEU A 342 3.14 9.22 3.60
CA LEU A 342 3.60 9.97 2.42
C LEU A 342 2.81 11.29 2.32
N ARG A 343 3.52 12.41 2.44
CA ARG A 343 2.93 13.75 2.39
C ARG A 343 3.26 14.44 1.08
N ASN A 344 2.22 14.90 0.40
CA ASN A 344 2.34 15.58 -0.90
C ASN A 344 2.93 14.70 -2.01
N SER A 345 2.72 13.38 -1.92
CA SER A 345 3.04 12.47 -3.03
C SER A 345 2.26 12.90 -4.27
N LYS A 346 2.92 12.85 -5.41
CA LYS A 346 2.26 13.05 -6.70
C LYS A 346 1.49 11.81 -7.12
N ALA A 347 0.52 12.02 -7.99
CA ALA A 347 -0.15 10.93 -8.70
C ALA A 347 0.88 10.28 -9.64
N LEU A 348 0.77 8.96 -9.79
CA LEU A 348 1.51 8.26 -10.83
C LEU A 348 1.20 8.85 -12.21
N THR A 349 2.23 8.89 -13.05
CA THR A 349 2.12 9.37 -14.43
C THR A 349 1.75 8.21 -15.33
N LYS A 350 0.71 8.40 -16.15
CA LYS A 350 0.30 7.42 -17.14
C LYS A 350 1.48 7.01 -18.03
N LEU A 351 1.62 5.71 -18.24
CA LEU A 351 2.53 5.18 -19.26
C LEU A 351 1.90 5.36 -20.65
N ASP A 352 2.54 6.18 -21.49
CA ASP A 352 2.16 6.44 -22.90
C ASP A 352 2.35 5.24 -23.81
#